data_AF-A0A8J5JUJ4-F1
#
_entry.id   AF-A0A8J5JUJ4-F1
#
_cell.length_a   1.000
_cell.length_b   1.000
_cell.length_c   1.000
_cell.angle_alpha   90.00
_cell.angle_beta   90.00
_cell.angle_gamma   90.00
#
_symmetry.space_group_name_H-M   'P 1'
#
loop_
_entity.id
_entity.type
_entity.pdbx_description
1 polymer ?
#
loop_
_entity_poly.entity_id
_entity_poly.type
_entity_poly.pdbx_seq_one_letter_code
_entity_poly.pdbx_strand_id
1 'polypeptide(L)'
;MVYSGAGRNLSDHVMATETRETASQVSSSVKAIDPEEQWLRRRLPRYLPKRPNDIYVNNNSNFKVQELRGVSLLSESGWVVVHGLGSAVPCAINLAHSLQAAVHTPTALHTNTSSIHLSDDIESSLDGADQEYHSKGYAAVHIKVSLLQNTNKENFVAKESNRTVFIWLTALLVTLVLVVLRVDDVTPTISWWVVLSPMFIADALNTYFCVIVLIRMYLDGVLKPAALRALWSFSVLTLGFTFKFLLCRKLMEPTQLEYSAVMSPVFVLLQLILIRACHFN
;
A
#
# COMPACT_ATOMS: atom_id res chain seq x y z
N MET A 1 -44.50 -0.31 93.09
CA MET A 1 -44.58 -1.44 92.13
C MET A 1 -43.35 -2.33 92.38
N VAL A 2 -43.44 -3.51 93.02
CA VAL A 2 -44.25 -4.73 92.77
C VAL A 2 -43.43 -5.76 91.97
N TYR A 3 -42.80 -6.67 92.74
CA TYR A 3 -42.26 -8.04 92.47
C TYR A 3 -41.26 -8.26 91.29
N SER A 4 -40.14 -8.99 91.37
CA SER A 4 -39.55 -10.03 92.27
C SER A 4 -39.62 -11.49 91.75
N GLY A 5 -38.47 -12.20 91.79
CA GLY A 5 -38.28 -13.62 91.43
C GLY A 5 -37.28 -13.80 90.27
N ALA A 6 -36.07 -14.38 90.33
CA ALA A 6 -35.26 -15.18 91.28
C ALA A 6 -35.11 -16.69 90.93
N GLY A 7 -33.86 -17.10 90.61
CA GLY A 7 -33.38 -18.49 90.45
C GLY A 7 -33.44 -19.07 89.02
N ARG A 8 -32.67 -20.12 88.66
CA ARG A 8 -31.41 -20.71 89.17
C ARG A 8 -30.92 -21.80 88.15
N ASN A 9 -29.70 -22.34 88.35
CA ASN A 9 -29.04 -23.47 87.64
C ASN A 9 -28.36 -23.07 86.30
N LEU A 10 -27.08 -23.37 85.99
CA LEU A 10 -26.06 -24.39 86.39
C LEU A 10 -26.20 -25.74 85.68
N SER A 11 -25.05 -26.29 85.23
CA SER A 11 -24.83 -27.58 84.51
C SER A 11 -25.55 -27.69 83.15
N ASP A 12 -24.99 -28.25 82.07
CA ASP A 12 -23.62 -28.72 81.76
C ASP A 12 -23.48 -28.85 80.20
N HIS A 13 -22.41 -29.25 79.50
CA HIS A 13 -21.11 -29.92 79.78
C HIS A 13 -20.14 -29.68 78.58
N VAL A 14 -18.83 -30.02 78.69
CA VAL A 14 -17.94 -30.56 77.59
C VAL A 14 -17.66 -29.67 76.35
N MET A 15 -16.46 -29.57 75.74
CA MET A 15 -15.06 -29.99 75.99
C MET A 15 -14.13 -29.21 75.01
N ALA A 16 -12.81 -29.37 75.17
CA ALA A 16 -11.78 -29.33 74.11
C ALA A 16 -11.39 -27.98 73.46
N THR A 17 -10.24 -27.48 73.93
CA THR A 17 -9.05 -27.04 73.17
C THR A 17 -9.14 -25.96 72.08
N GLU A 18 -8.39 -24.88 72.34
CA GLU A 18 -7.63 -24.00 71.42
C GLU A 18 -8.25 -23.60 70.07
N THR A 19 -8.61 -22.32 70.01
CA THR A 19 -9.11 -21.65 68.82
C THR A 19 -7.99 -20.82 68.16
N ARG A 20 -7.85 -20.93 66.82
CA ARG A 20 -6.98 -20.12 65.93
C ARG A 20 -5.47 -20.38 66.12
N GLU A 21 -4.67 -20.48 65.06
CA GLU A 21 -4.74 -19.68 63.83
C GLU A 21 -5.09 -20.43 62.54
N THR A 22 -5.90 -19.77 61.69
CA THR A 22 -6.37 -20.29 60.40
C THR A 22 -5.45 -19.86 59.26
N ALA A 23 -4.53 -20.73 58.85
CA ALA A 23 -3.88 -20.64 57.54
C ALA A 23 -4.84 -21.17 56.45
N SER A 24 -5.85 -20.35 56.10
CA SER A 24 -6.90 -20.73 55.16
C SER A 24 -6.47 -20.52 53.70
N GLN A 25 -6.67 -21.57 52.87
CA GLN A 25 -6.82 -21.54 51.41
C GLN A 25 -5.65 -21.00 50.56
N VAL A 26 -4.94 -21.89 49.86
CA VAL A 26 -5.14 -22.13 48.40
C VAL A 26 -4.76 -23.59 48.08
N SER A 27 -5.70 -24.38 47.58
CA SER A 27 -5.39 -25.61 46.83
C SER A 27 -6.45 -25.81 45.76
N SER A 28 -6.03 -25.83 44.50
CA SER A 28 -6.90 -25.81 43.33
C SER A 28 -7.54 -27.17 43.08
N SER A 29 -8.86 -27.27 43.22
CA SER A 29 -9.63 -28.38 42.68
C SER A 29 -9.64 -28.31 41.14
N VAL A 30 -8.62 -28.90 40.52
CA VAL A 30 -8.67 -29.25 39.10
C VAL A 30 -9.67 -30.40 38.99
N LYS A 31 -10.88 -30.12 38.48
CA LYS A 31 -11.87 -31.16 38.22
C LYS A 31 -11.27 -32.18 37.25
N ALA A 32 -11.27 -33.45 37.65
CA ALA A 32 -10.98 -34.54 36.72
C ALA A 32 -12.00 -34.47 35.58
N ILE A 33 -11.51 -34.34 34.35
CA ILE A 33 -12.35 -34.33 33.15
C ILE A 33 -12.84 -35.77 32.95
N ASP A 34 -14.14 -35.92 32.69
CA ASP A 34 -14.74 -37.22 32.38
C ASP A 34 -14.01 -37.86 31.18
N PRO A 35 -13.59 -39.15 31.24
CA PRO A 35 -12.98 -39.83 30.10
C PRO A 35 -13.81 -39.73 28.80
N GLU A 36 -15.15 -39.70 28.85
CA GLU A 36 -15.99 -39.53 27.65
C GLU A 36 -15.88 -38.10 27.10
N GLU A 37 -15.87 -37.08 27.97
CA GLU A 37 -15.65 -35.69 27.58
C GLU A 37 -14.22 -35.47 27.05
N GLN A 38 -13.23 -36.14 27.64
CA GLN A 38 -11.83 -36.08 27.21
C GLN A 38 -11.65 -36.72 25.83
N TRP A 39 -12.36 -37.82 25.55
CA TRP A 39 -12.46 -38.45 24.23
C TRP A 39 -13.08 -37.50 23.18
N LEU A 40 -14.22 -36.89 23.51
CA LEU A 40 -14.88 -35.91 22.63
C LEU A 40 -13.95 -34.73 22.30
N ARG A 41 -13.25 -34.19 23.31
CA ARG A 41 -12.28 -33.10 23.14
C ARG A 41 -11.10 -33.45 22.24
N ARG A 42 -10.63 -34.71 22.23
CA ARG A 42 -9.57 -35.18 21.31
C ARG A 42 -10.05 -35.22 19.86
N ARG A 43 -11.33 -35.50 19.63
CA ARG A 43 -11.95 -35.59 18.28
C ARG A 43 -12.36 -34.24 17.67
N LEU A 44 -12.15 -33.11 18.36
CA LEU A 44 -12.39 -31.78 17.77
C LEU A 44 -11.33 -31.45 16.70
N PRO A 45 -11.73 -30.98 15.50
CA PRO A 45 -10.79 -30.55 14.47
C PRO A 45 -9.81 -29.49 14.99
N ARG A 46 -8.50 -29.74 14.83
CA ARG A 46 -7.44 -28.79 15.19
C ARG A 46 -7.47 -27.59 14.24
N TYR A 47 -8.13 -26.50 14.64
CA TYR A 47 -8.14 -25.25 13.89
C TYR A 47 -6.88 -24.41 14.15
N LEU A 48 -6.21 -23.99 13.07
CA LEU A 48 -5.23 -22.91 13.11
C LEU A 48 -5.94 -21.56 13.40
N PRO A 49 -5.30 -20.63 14.12
CA PRO A 49 -5.88 -19.32 14.42
C PRO A 49 -6.08 -18.51 13.12
N LYS A 50 -7.33 -18.25 12.75
CA LYS A 50 -7.71 -17.48 11.56
C LYS A 50 -7.52 -15.99 11.83
N ARG A 51 -6.71 -15.31 11.01
CA ARG A 51 -6.63 -13.84 11.00
C ARG A 51 -7.76 -13.28 10.10
N PRO A 52 -8.24 -12.04 10.33
CA PRO A 52 -9.36 -11.49 9.55
C PRO A 52 -9.08 -11.38 8.04
N ASN A 53 -7.82 -11.18 7.65
CA ASN A 53 -7.40 -10.93 6.27
C ASN A 53 -6.90 -12.20 5.55
N ASP A 54 -7.08 -13.38 6.15
CA ASP A 54 -6.58 -14.65 5.61
C ASP A 54 -7.71 -15.42 4.88
N ILE A 55 -7.50 -15.75 3.61
CA ILE A 55 -8.37 -16.62 2.80
C ILE A 55 -7.70 -17.98 2.63
N TYR A 56 -8.31 -19.03 3.19
CA TYR A 56 -7.91 -20.40 2.93
C TYR A 56 -8.65 -20.95 1.71
N VAL A 57 -7.90 -21.39 0.72
CA VAL A 57 -8.42 -21.92 -0.55
C VAL A 57 -8.56 -23.43 -0.49
N ASN A 58 -9.66 -23.94 -1.05
CA ASN A 58 -9.95 -25.35 -1.22
C ASN A 58 -10.32 -25.60 -2.70
N ASN A 59 -10.14 -26.82 -3.20
CA ASN A 59 -10.48 -27.17 -4.58
C ASN A 59 -12.00 -27.32 -4.80
N ASN A 60 -12.77 -27.58 -3.73
CA ASN A 60 -14.22 -27.79 -3.83
C ASN A 60 -15.05 -26.50 -3.64
N SER A 61 -14.42 -25.38 -3.29
CA SER A 61 -15.09 -24.09 -3.06
C SER A 61 -15.30 -23.31 -4.36
N ASN A 62 -16.42 -22.58 -4.48
CA ASN A 62 -16.71 -21.77 -5.65
C ASN A 62 -15.71 -20.60 -5.79
N PHE A 63 -14.90 -20.64 -6.85
CA PHE A 63 -13.86 -19.67 -7.16
C PHE A 63 -14.36 -18.22 -7.22
N LYS A 64 -15.54 -17.98 -7.83
CA LYS A 64 -16.08 -16.62 -8.00
C LYS A 64 -16.49 -15.99 -6.66
N VAL A 65 -16.99 -16.80 -5.73
CA VAL A 65 -17.32 -16.35 -4.36
C VAL A 65 -16.05 -15.99 -3.59
N GLN A 66 -14.95 -16.73 -3.78
CA GLN A 66 -13.67 -16.42 -3.16
C GLN A 66 -13.04 -15.15 -3.74
N GLU A 67 -13.15 -14.93 -5.05
CA GLU A 67 -12.70 -13.69 -5.70
C GLU A 67 -13.46 -12.48 -5.16
N LEU A 68 -14.80 -12.51 -5.14
CA LEU A 68 -15.61 -11.41 -4.60
C LEU A 68 -15.29 -11.11 -3.13
N ARG A 69 -15.08 -12.15 -2.31
CA ARG A 69 -14.65 -11.98 -0.91
C ARG A 69 -13.26 -11.36 -0.80
N GLY A 70 -12.31 -11.76 -1.67
CA GLY A 70 -10.97 -11.18 -1.72
C GLY A 70 -10.98 -9.71 -2.12
N VAL A 71 -11.87 -9.31 -3.06
CA VAL A 71 -12.06 -7.90 -3.43
C VAL A 71 -12.61 -7.09 -2.25
N SER A 72 -13.59 -7.60 -1.50
CA SER A 72 -14.11 -6.92 -0.29
C SER A 72 -13.03 -6.73 0.77
N LEU A 73 -12.29 -7.79 1.11
CA LEU A 73 -11.20 -7.69 2.09
C LEU A 73 -10.09 -6.73 1.64
N LEU A 74 -9.79 -6.68 0.34
CA LEU A 74 -8.80 -5.77 -0.23
C LEU A 74 -9.28 -4.31 -0.22
N SER A 75 -10.58 -4.03 -0.40
CA SER A 75 -11.14 -2.68 -0.29
C SER A 75 -11.24 -2.20 1.16
N GLU A 76 -11.56 -3.08 2.09
CA GLU A 76 -11.68 -2.77 3.53
C GLU A 76 -10.32 -2.55 4.21
N SER A 77 -9.32 -3.40 3.90
CA SER A 77 -8.08 -3.49 4.68
C SER A 77 -6.80 -3.21 3.88
N GLY A 78 -6.89 -3.07 2.55
CA GLY A 78 -5.77 -2.79 1.66
C GLY A 78 -4.82 -3.97 1.39
N TRP A 79 -4.98 -5.11 2.08
CA TRP A 79 -4.20 -6.33 1.85
C TRP A 79 -4.93 -7.59 2.28
N VAL A 80 -4.74 -8.67 1.53
CA VAL A 80 -5.31 -10.00 1.80
C VAL A 80 -4.23 -11.06 1.62
N VAL A 81 -4.25 -12.14 2.41
CA VAL A 81 -3.34 -13.28 2.26
C VAL A 81 -4.13 -14.49 1.81
N VAL A 82 -3.74 -15.06 0.66
CA VAL A 82 -4.33 -16.27 0.10
C VAL A 82 -3.45 -17.46 0.48
N HIS A 83 -4.01 -18.42 1.20
CA HIS A 83 -3.34 -19.63 1.66
C HIS A 83 -3.83 -20.84 0.83
N GLY A 84 -2.90 -21.53 0.16
CA GLY A 84 -3.14 -22.80 -0.51
C GLY A 84 -2.31 -23.92 0.11
N LEU A 85 -2.91 -25.09 0.33
CA LEU A 85 -2.25 -26.28 0.89
C LEU A 85 -2.26 -27.41 -0.15
N GLY A 86 -1.10 -28.03 -0.40
CA GLY A 86 -0.95 -29.19 -1.28
C GLY A 86 -1.59 -28.99 -2.65
N SER A 87 -2.62 -29.79 -2.96
CA SER A 87 -3.36 -29.74 -4.24
C SER A 87 -4.15 -28.45 -4.46
N ALA A 88 -4.33 -27.59 -3.46
CA ALA A 88 -4.98 -26.29 -3.58
C ALA A 88 -4.02 -25.13 -3.91
N VAL A 89 -2.70 -25.38 -3.99
CA VAL A 89 -1.70 -24.36 -4.37
C VAL A 89 -1.97 -23.73 -5.74
N PRO A 90 -2.28 -24.48 -6.83
CA PRO A 90 -2.60 -23.88 -8.13
C PRO A 90 -3.86 -23.00 -8.08
N CYS A 91 -4.87 -23.41 -7.31
CA CYS A 91 -6.10 -22.64 -7.11
C CYS A 91 -5.81 -21.30 -6.39
N ALA A 92 -4.95 -21.31 -5.37
CA ALA A 92 -4.52 -20.11 -4.65
C ALA A 92 -3.74 -19.14 -5.56
N ILE A 93 -2.86 -19.64 -6.43
CA ILE A 93 -2.13 -18.83 -7.43
C ILE A 93 -3.11 -18.18 -8.42
N ASN A 94 -4.04 -18.96 -8.97
CA ASN A 94 -5.06 -18.45 -9.89
C ASN A 94 -5.96 -17.39 -9.21
N LEU A 95 -6.34 -17.60 -7.95
CA LEU A 95 -7.13 -16.63 -7.19
C LEU A 95 -6.37 -15.31 -6.99
N ALA A 96 -5.08 -15.37 -6.66
CA ALA A 96 -4.24 -14.17 -6.49
C ALA A 96 -4.10 -13.37 -7.80
N HIS A 97 -3.94 -14.06 -8.95
CA HIS A 97 -3.93 -13.40 -10.26
C HIS A 97 -5.30 -12.87 -10.67
N SER A 98 -6.39 -13.58 -10.38
CA SER A 98 -7.76 -13.11 -10.66
C SER A 98 -8.07 -11.85 -9.85
N LEU A 99 -7.67 -11.80 -8.57
CA LEU A 99 -7.77 -10.59 -7.74
C LEU A 99 -6.97 -9.42 -8.32
N GLN A 100 -5.77 -9.67 -8.86
CA GLN A 100 -4.98 -8.64 -9.56
C GLN A 100 -5.64 -8.16 -10.86
N ALA A 101 -6.35 -9.02 -11.59
CA ALA A 101 -7.06 -8.65 -12.82
C ALA A 101 -8.39 -7.93 -12.54
N ALA A 102 -9.11 -8.32 -11.49
CA ALA A 102 -10.37 -7.72 -11.06
C ALA A 102 -10.20 -6.32 -10.43
N VAL A 103 -9.00 -5.99 -9.99
CA VAL A 103 -8.68 -4.76 -9.26
C VAL A 103 -7.84 -3.84 -10.15
N HIS A 104 -8.43 -2.76 -10.65
CA HIS A 104 -7.79 -1.83 -11.58
C HIS A 104 -6.63 -0.99 -10.97
N THR A 105 -6.42 -1.05 -9.65
CA THR A 105 -5.29 -0.38 -8.97
C THR A 105 -4.05 -1.28 -8.98
N PRO A 106 -2.83 -0.73 -9.08
CA PRO A 106 -1.62 -1.53 -9.02
C PRO A 106 -1.54 -2.34 -7.71
N THR A 107 -1.24 -3.63 -7.82
CA THR A 107 -1.10 -4.54 -6.67
C THR A 107 0.28 -5.18 -6.66
N ALA A 108 0.88 -5.29 -5.46
CA ALA A 108 2.08 -6.07 -5.23
C ALA A 108 1.69 -7.46 -4.70
N LEU A 109 2.24 -8.49 -5.34
CA LEU A 109 2.13 -9.89 -4.93
C LEU A 109 3.44 -10.29 -4.23
N HIS A 110 3.33 -10.85 -3.02
CA HIS A 110 4.47 -11.39 -2.28
C HIS A 110 4.16 -12.83 -1.85
N THR A 111 4.95 -13.77 -2.36
CA THR A 111 4.78 -15.21 -2.18
C THR A 111 5.73 -15.74 -1.12
N ASN A 112 5.20 -16.46 -0.14
CA ASN A 112 5.98 -17.24 0.82
C ASN A 112 5.58 -18.71 0.75
N THR A 113 6.55 -19.61 0.88
CA THR A 113 6.33 -21.05 0.98
C THR A 113 6.54 -21.51 2.42
N SER A 114 5.81 -22.53 2.85
CA SER A 114 5.96 -23.15 4.17
C SER A 114 5.63 -24.65 4.09
N SER A 115 6.13 -25.42 5.05
CA SER A 115 5.79 -26.83 5.23
C SER A 115 4.91 -26.97 6.47
N ILE A 116 3.68 -27.47 6.30
CA ILE A 116 2.73 -27.69 7.39
C ILE A 116 2.65 -29.20 7.62
N HIS A 117 2.98 -29.64 8.83
CA HIS A 117 2.77 -31.02 9.27
C HIS A 117 1.37 -31.13 9.87
N LEU A 118 0.53 -31.98 9.27
CA LEU A 118 -0.73 -32.40 9.88
C LEU A 118 -0.53 -33.80 10.45
N SER A 119 -0.93 -33.99 11.72
CA SER A 119 -0.98 -35.30 12.35
C SER A 119 -2.42 -35.78 12.36
N ASP A 120 -2.66 -36.86 11.61
CA ASP A 120 -3.93 -37.57 11.61
C ASP A 120 -3.85 -38.69 12.66
N ASP A 121 -4.86 -38.75 13.52
CA ASP A 121 -4.96 -39.76 14.58
C ASP A 121 -5.63 -41.01 13.99
N ILE A 122 -4.85 -42.08 13.74
CA ILE A 122 -5.39 -43.34 13.22
C ILE A 122 -5.69 -44.27 14.40
N GLU A 123 -6.93 -44.77 14.45
CA GLU A 123 -7.38 -45.73 15.46
C GLU A 123 -7.09 -47.14 14.97
N SER A 124 -6.13 -47.82 15.58
CA SER A 124 -5.80 -49.21 15.29
C SER A 124 -6.95 -50.13 15.71
N SER A 125 -7.46 -50.95 14.79
CA SER A 125 -8.64 -51.81 14.98
C SER A 125 -8.40 -53.06 15.85
N LEU A 126 -7.43 -53.01 16.77
CA LEU A 126 -7.07 -54.10 17.68
C LEU A 126 -7.23 -53.60 19.12
N ASP A 127 -8.03 -54.32 19.91
CA ASP A 127 -8.23 -54.02 21.33
C ASP A 127 -6.89 -54.05 22.07
N GLY A 128 -6.44 -52.88 22.54
CA GLY A 128 -5.21 -52.71 23.32
C GLY A 128 -3.94 -52.36 22.53
N ALA A 129 -4.03 -52.04 21.23
CA ALA A 129 -2.88 -51.51 20.48
C ALA A 129 -2.66 -50.00 20.74
N ASP A 130 -1.38 -49.58 20.79
CA ASP A 130 -0.99 -48.18 20.97
C ASP A 130 -1.43 -47.31 19.78
N GLN A 131 -1.89 -46.09 20.08
CA GLN A 131 -2.46 -45.18 19.08
C GLN A 131 -1.34 -44.54 18.22
N GLU A 132 -1.26 -44.94 16.94
CA GLU A 132 -0.19 -44.51 16.03
C GLU A 132 -0.49 -43.15 15.37
N TYR A 133 0.36 -42.16 15.65
CA TYR A 133 0.25 -40.81 15.09
C TYR A 133 1.00 -40.69 13.76
N HIS A 134 0.29 -40.65 12.64
CA HIS A 134 0.90 -40.37 11.34
C HIS A 134 0.95 -38.87 11.06
N SER A 135 2.11 -38.25 11.29
CA SER A 135 2.39 -36.88 10.84
C SER A 135 2.78 -36.84 9.37
N LYS A 136 1.94 -36.23 8.52
CA LYS A 136 2.23 -36.03 7.10
C LYS A 136 2.55 -34.56 6.81
N GLY A 137 3.69 -34.34 6.15
CA GLY A 137 4.10 -33.01 5.70
C GLY A 137 3.40 -32.61 4.40
N TYR A 138 2.87 -31.40 4.36
CA TYR A 138 2.25 -30.78 3.18
C TYR A 138 2.95 -29.47 2.84
N ALA A 139 3.23 -29.26 1.56
CA ALA A 139 3.67 -27.96 1.07
C ALA A 139 2.50 -26.97 1.11
N ALA A 140 2.75 -25.75 1.58
CA ALA A 140 1.81 -24.65 1.62
C ALA A 140 2.40 -23.39 0.97
N VAL A 141 1.52 -22.59 0.37
CA VAL A 141 1.85 -21.29 -0.22
C VAL A 141 0.98 -20.23 0.42
N HIS A 142 1.58 -19.07 0.70
CA HIS A 142 0.95 -17.90 1.30
C HIS A 142 1.23 -16.72 0.38
N ILE A 143 0.22 -16.26 -0.36
CA ILE A 143 0.33 -15.16 -1.32
C ILE A 143 -0.30 -13.93 -0.69
N LYS A 144 0.54 -12.99 -0.23
CA LYS A 144 0.06 -11.69 0.20
C LYS A 144 -0.18 -10.82 -1.03
N VAL A 145 -1.44 -10.50 -1.29
CA VAL A 145 -1.86 -9.44 -2.22
C VAL A 145 -1.97 -8.16 -1.41
N SER A 146 -1.20 -7.14 -1.77
CA SER A 146 -1.31 -5.81 -1.19
C SER A 146 -1.60 -4.80 -2.28
N LEU A 147 -2.53 -3.89 -2.04
CA LEU A 147 -2.63 -2.68 -2.84
C LEU A 147 -1.27 -1.98 -2.78
N LEU A 148 -0.68 -1.66 -3.93
CA LEU A 148 0.36 -0.65 -3.97
C LEU A 148 -0.35 0.68 -3.71
N GLN A 149 -0.52 1.00 -2.43
CA GLN A 149 -0.72 2.38 -2.01
C GLN A 149 0.51 3.16 -2.44
N ASN A 150 0.45 3.64 -3.68
CA ASN A 150 1.35 4.63 -4.24
C ASN A 150 1.12 6.01 -3.58
N THR A 151 0.47 6.06 -2.42
CA THR A 151 0.05 7.25 -1.67
C THR A 151 1.22 8.17 -1.30
N ASN A 152 2.45 7.68 -1.28
CA ASN A 152 3.65 8.51 -1.12
C ASN A 152 4.31 8.95 -2.44
N LYS A 153 4.03 8.30 -3.58
CA LYS A 153 4.62 8.64 -4.89
C LYS A 153 3.63 9.37 -5.81
N GLU A 154 2.38 8.94 -5.91
CA GLU A 154 1.32 9.60 -6.67
C GLU A 154 0.91 10.94 -6.02
N ASN A 155 0.71 11.00 -4.71
CA ASN A 155 0.45 12.28 -4.06
C ASN A 155 1.66 13.22 -4.14
N PHE A 156 2.89 12.69 -4.18
CA PHE A 156 4.08 13.51 -4.44
C PHE A 156 4.06 14.06 -5.88
N VAL A 157 3.91 13.19 -6.90
CA VAL A 157 3.90 13.57 -8.33
C VAL A 157 2.73 14.48 -8.69
N ALA A 158 1.52 14.24 -8.18
CA ALA A 158 0.36 15.10 -8.40
C ALA A 158 0.53 16.48 -7.72
N LYS A 159 1.03 16.49 -6.47
CA LYS A 159 1.36 17.74 -5.76
C LYS A 159 2.55 18.46 -6.39
N GLU A 160 3.45 17.77 -7.08
CA GLU A 160 4.55 18.34 -7.86
C GLU A 160 4.03 18.98 -9.16
N SER A 161 3.21 18.25 -9.91
CA SER A 161 2.60 18.73 -11.16
C SER A 161 1.81 20.03 -10.94
N ASN A 162 1.01 20.09 -9.87
CA ASN A 162 0.29 21.31 -9.48
C ASN A 162 1.24 22.47 -9.13
N ARG A 163 2.41 22.21 -8.51
CA ARG A 163 3.43 23.25 -8.28
C ARG A 163 4.03 23.75 -9.58
N THR A 164 4.40 22.86 -10.51
CA THR A 164 4.97 23.24 -11.80
C THR A 164 3.97 24.09 -12.60
N VAL A 165 2.70 23.68 -12.69
CA VAL A 165 1.65 24.47 -13.37
C VAL A 165 1.50 25.86 -12.73
N PHE A 166 1.51 25.95 -11.40
CA PHE A 166 1.44 27.23 -10.70
C PHE A 166 2.65 28.14 -10.97
N ILE A 167 3.87 27.58 -11.00
CA ILE A 167 5.10 28.32 -11.34
C ILE A 167 5.03 28.86 -12.78
N TRP A 168 4.52 28.08 -13.73
CA TRP A 168 4.35 28.52 -15.11
C TRP A 168 3.27 29.59 -15.27
N LEU A 169 2.12 29.44 -14.59
CA LEU A 169 1.04 30.43 -14.62
C LEU A 169 1.47 31.77 -14.00
N THR A 170 2.17 31.74 -12.87
CA THR A 170 2.68 32.96 -12.22
C THR A 170 3.76 33.64 -13.05
N ALA A 171 4.71 32.88 -13.61
CA ALA A 171 5.73 33.44 -14.52
C ALA A 171 5.11 34.05 -15.79
N LEU A 172 4.10 33.39 -16.38
CA LEU A 172 3.38 33.90 -17.55
C LEU A 172 2.62 35.20 -17.22
N LEU A 173 1.97 35.28 -16.05
CA LEU A 173 1.26 36.49 -15.61
C LEU A 173 2.24 37.67 -15.38
N VAL A 174 3.37 37.43 -14.73
CA VAL A 174 4.39 38.48 -14.54
C VAL A 174 4.98 38.93 -15.88
N THR A 175 5.30 37.99 -16.78
CA THR A 175 5.78 38.32 -18.13
C THR A 175 4.73 39.10 -18.94
N LEU A 176 3.44 38.74 -18.87
CA LEU A 176 2.36 39.46 -19.55
C LEU A 176 2.27 40.93 -19.06
N VAL A 177 2.32 41.16 -17.75
CA VAL A 177 2.32 42.52 -17.17
C VAL A 177 3.54 43.32 -17.65
N LEU A 178 4.73 42.73 -17.65
CA LEU A 178 5.94 43.39 -18.14
C LEU A 178 5.89 43.69 -19.66
N VAL A 179 5.28 42.81 -20.45
CA VAL A 179 5.08 43.04 -21.90
C VAL A 179 4.13 44.22 -22.13
N VAL A 180 3.00 44.29 -21.42
CA VAL A 180 2.05 45.41 -21.54
C VAL A 180 2.72 46.74 -21.16
N LEU A 181 3.40 46.79 -20.01
CA LEU A 181 4.15 47.98 -19.58
C LEU A 181 5.26 48.40 -20.56
N ARG A 182 5.83 47.44 -21.31
CA ARG A 182 6.83 47.74 -22.35
C ARG A 182 6.20 48.21 -23.66
N VAL A 183 4.99 47.74 -24.00
CA VAL A 183 4.25 48.17 -25.21
C VAL A 183 3.66 49.57 -25.02
N ASP A 184 3.21 49.91 -23.81
CA ASP A 184 2.71 51.25 -23.46
C ASP A 184 3.84 52.29 -23.27
N ASP A 185 5.09 51.94 -23.62
CA ASP A 185 6.33 52.73 -23.48
C ASP A 185 6.57 53.35 -22.08
N VAL A 186 5.93 52.81 -21.04
CA VAL A 186 6.09 53.25 -19.63
C VAL A 186 7.52 53.01 -19.12
N THR A 187 8.20 51.98 -19.65
CA THR A 187 9.58 51.63 -19.29
C THR A 187 10.49 51.50 -20.52
N PRO A 188 10.88 52.61 -21.18
CA PRO A 188 11.55 52.57 -22.48
C PRO A 188 12.99 52.04 -22.39
N THR A 189 13.63 52.13 -21.22
CA THR A 189 15.01 51.69 -20.95
C THR A 189 15.15 50.18 -20.75
N ILE A 190 14.06 49.44 -20.59
CA ILE A 190 14.09 48.00 -20.31
C ILE A 190 14.17 47.22 -21.63
N SER A 191 15.14 46.31 -21.73
CA SER A 191 15.31 45.43 -22.89
C SER A 191 14.35 44.24 -22.86
N TRP A 192 13.97 43.74 -24.04
CA TRP A 192 13.08 42.58 -24.19
C TRP A 192 13.56 41.32 -23.44
N TRP A 193 14.87 41.16 -23.24
CA TRP A 193 15.47 40.09 -22.43
C TRP A 193 15.05 40.14 -20.97
N VAL A 194 14.93 41.34 -20.37
CA VAL A 194 14.50 41.51 -18.98
C VAL A 194 12.99 41.31 -18.87
N VAL A 195 12.22 41.81 -19.84
CA VAL A 195 10.76 41.60 -19.93
C VAL A 195 10.41 40.10 -19.97
N LEU A 196 11.16 39.30 -20.74
CA LEU A 196 10.95 37.86 -20.86
C LEU A 196 11.65 37.02 -19.76
N SER A 197 12.48 37.64 -18.92
CA SER A 197 13.29 36.93 -17.90
C SER A 197 12.50 36.06 -16.91
N PRO A 198 11.28 36.43 -16.43
CA PRO A 198 10.54 35.57 -15.50
C PRO A 198 10.19 34.20 -16.10
N MET A 199 9.88 34.18 -17.41
CA MET A 199 9.58 32.94 -18.13
C MET A 199 10.81 32.05 -18.35
N PHE A 200 12.01 32.62 -18.48
CA PHE A 200 13.27 31.85 -18.53
C PHE A 200 13.65 31.30 -17.14
N ILE A 201 13.38 32.04 -16.05
CA ILE A 201 13.63 31.56 -14.68
C ILE A 201 12.73 30.34 -14.38
N ALA A 202 11.47 30.34 -14.83
CA ALA A 202 10.58 29.18 -14.72
C ALA A 202 11.11 27.95 -15.48
N ASP A 203 11.66 28.12 -16.68
CA ASP A 203 12.31 27.02 -17.44
C ASP A 203 13.53 26.45 -16.70
N ALA A 204 14.35 27.32 -16.11
CA ALA A 204 15.53 26.91 -15.36
C ALA A 204 15.17 26.09 -14.12
N LEU A 205 14.16 26.52 -13.34
CA LEU A 205 13.64 25.78 -12.20
C LEU A 205 13.05 24.41 -12.61
N ASN A 206 12.32 24.37 -13.72
CA ASN A 206 11.77 23.12 -14.25
C ASN A 206 12.87 22.16 -14.72
N THR A 207 13.90 22.69 -15.39
CA THR A 207 15.08 21.91 -15.82
C THR A 207 15.85 21.34 -14.64
N TYR A 208 16.06 22.13 -13.59
CA TYR A 208 16.66 21.68 -12.32
C TYR A 208 15.87 20.52 -11.69
N PHE A 209 14.53 20.61 -11.67
CA PHE A 209 13.69 19.51 -11.20
C PHE A 209 13.83 18.24 -12.05
N CYS A 210 13.85 18.36 -13.39
CA CYS A 210 14.08 17.22 -14.28
C CYS A 210 15.43 16.53 -14.01
N VAL A 211 16.48 17.29 -13.68
CA VAL A 211 17.79 16.73 -13.27
C VAL A 211 17.70 15.99 -11.94
N ILE A 212 16.98 16.52 -10.94
CA ILE A 212 16.76 15.81 -9.66
C ILE A 212 16.05 14.47 -9.87
N VAL A 213 15.01 14.43 -10.71
CA VAL A 213 14.28 13.19 -11.02
C VAL A 213 15.19 12.18 -11.73
N LEU A 214 16.02 12.62 -12.68
CA LEU A 214 17.02 11.78 -13.33
C LEU A 214 18.02 11.18 -12.32
N ILE A 215 18.55 11.98 -11.39
CA ILE A 215 19.49 11.52 -10.36
C ILE A 215 18.85 10.46 -9.46
N ARG A 216 17.60 10.66 -9.02
CA ARG A 216 16.89 9.65 -8.21
C ARG A 216 16.68 8.34 -8.98
N MET A 217 16.24 8.42 -10.23
CA MET A 217 16.05 7.22 -11.06
C MET A 217 17.36 6.50 -11.41
N TYR A 218 18.50 7.21 -11.43
CA TYR A 218 19.82 6.61 -11.59
C TYR A 218 20.22 5.79 -10.36
N LEU A 219 19.99 6.33 -9.15
CA LEU A 219 20.24 5.63 -7.89
C LEU A 219 19.35 4.40 -7.69
N ASP A 220 18.12 4.42 -8.21
CA ASP A 220 17.19 3.28 -8.20
C ASP A 220 17.60 2.14 -9.19
N GLY A 221 18.73 2.27 -9.93
CA GLY A 221 19.28 1.24 -10.81
C GLY A 221 18.54 1.00 -12.13
N VAL A 222 17.39 1.64 -12.35
CA VAL A 222 16.51 1.45 -13.53
C VAL A 222 16.88 2.34 -14.71
N LEU A 223 18.13 2.22 -15.18
CA LEU A 223 18.74 3.14 -16.16
C LEU A 223 17.98 3.25 -17.50
N LYS A 224 17.52 2.14 -18.08
CA LYS A 224 16.87 2.12 -19.41
C LYS A 224 15.58 2.98 -19.46
N PRO A 225 14.56 2.77 -18.60
CA PRO A 225 13.37 3.63 -18.60
C PRO A 225 13.64 5.05 -18.06
N ALA A 226 14.67 5.24 -17.21
CA ALA A 226 15.09 6.56 -16.76
C ALA A 226 15.62 7.42 -17.91
N ALA A 227 16.56 6.88 -18.70
CA ALA A 227 17.18 7.58 -19.82
C ALA A 227 16.16 8.00 -20.88
N LEU A 228 15.23 7.11 -21.25
CA LEU A 228 14.17 7.43 -22.22
C LEU A 228 13.25 8.56 -21.73
N ARG A 229 12.93 8.58 -20.43
CA ARG A 229 12.08 9.61 -19.81
C ARG A 229 12.79 10.95 -19.69
N ALA A 230 14.07 10.94 -19.32
CA ALA A 230 14.88 12.16 -19.22
C ALA A 230 15.18 12.76 -20.59
N LEU A 231 15.52 11.94 -21.59
CA LEU A 231 15.69 12.36 -22.98
C LEU A 231 14.43 13.04 -23.51
N TRP A 232 13.26 12.42 -23.29
CA TRP A 232 11.97 13.02 -23.64
C TRP A 232 11.77 14.40 -23.01
N SER A 233 11.99 14.50 -21.70
CA SER A 233 11.84 15.77 -20.96
C SER A 233 12.81 16.84 -21.47
N PHE A 234 14.06 16.47 -21.73
CA PHE A 234 15.10 17.39 -22.19
C PHE A 234 14.84 17.92 -23.61
N SER A 235 14.38 17.07 -24.53
CA SER A 235 14.00 17.49 -25.88
C SER A 235 12.86 18.52 -25.86
N VAL A 236 11.81 18.28 -25.05
CA VAL A 236 10.68 19.22 -24.91
C VAL A 236 11.13 20.57 -24.34
N LEU A 237 11.96 20.56 -23.29
CA LEU A 237 12.50 21.78 -22.68
C LEU A 237 13.40 22.57 -23.65
N THR A 238 14.27 21.88 -24.38
CA THR A 238 15.20 22.51 -25.34
C THR A 238 14.45 23.17 -26.50
N LEU A 239 13.41 22.52 -27.04
CA LEU A 239 12.55 23.09 -28.08
C LEU A 239 11.76 24.31 -27.56
N GLY A 240 11.19 24.22 -26.36
CA GLY A 240 10.50 25.34 -25.71
C GLY A 240 11.40 26.55 -25.44
N PHE A 241 12.61 26.31 -24.94
CA PHE A 241 13.62 27.36 -24.75
C PHE A 241 14.04 27.99 -26.08
N THR A 242 14.25 27.18 -27.11
CA THR A 242 14.64 27.67 -28.45
C THR A 242 13.56 28.58 -29.04
N PHE A 243 12.29 28.22 -28.92
CA PHE A 243 11.16 29.08 -29.31
C PHE A 243 11.21 30.44 -28.59
N LYS A 244 11.33 30.44 -27.26
CA LYS A 244 11.39 31.67 -26.44
C LYS A 244 12.59 32.54 -26.79
N PHE A 245 13.75 31.93 -27.06
CA PHE A 245 14.97 32.61 -27.49
C PHE A 245 14.81 33.27 -28.87
N LEU A 246 14.24 32.56 -29.86
CA LEU A 246 13.95 33.12 -31.19
C LEU A 246 12.92 34.25 -31.11
N LEU A 247 11.92 34.13 -30.24
CA LEU A 247 10.93 35.17 -29.97
C LEU A 247 11.57 36.44 -29.37
N CYS A 248 12.49 36.29 -28.40
CA CYS A 248 13.33 37.40 -27.91
C CYS A 248 14.10 38.10 -29.03
N ARG A 249 14.77 37.33 -29.92
CA ARG A 249 15.52 37.92 -31.04
C ARG A 249 14.60 38.65 -32.02
N LYS A 250 13.42 38.10 -32.34
CA LYS A 250 12.42 38.72 -33.22
C LYS A 250 11.83 40.02 -32.63
N LEU A 251 11.65 40.10 -31.31
CA LEU A 251 11.21 41.31 -30.60
C LEU A 251 12.28 42.42 -30.60
N MET A 252 13.57 42.03 -30.57
CA MET A 252 14.70 42.96 -30.61
C MET A 252 15.04 43.43 -32.03
N GLU A 253 14.99 42.54 -33.02
CA GLU A 253 15.33 42.80 -34.42
C GLU A 253 14.17 42.33 -35.35
N PRO A 254 13.12 43.15 -35.53
CA PRO A 254 11.90 42.73 -36.24
C PRO A 254 12.11 42.44 -37.74
N THR A 255 13.21 42.91 -38.33
CA THR A 255 13.51 42.79 -39.77
C THR A 255 14.36 41.57 -40.15
N GLN A 256 15.03 40.90 -39.20
CA GLN A 256 16.03 39.86 -39.48
C GLN A 256 15.47 38.42 -39.54
N LEU A 257 14.36 38.14 -38.85
CA LEU A 257 13.77 36.80 -38.77
C LEU A 257 12.37 36.73 -39.38
N GLU A 258 12.11 35.71 -40.19
CA GLU A 258 10.75 35.36 -40.60
C GLU A 258 9.95 34.71 -39.45
N TYR A 259 8.63 34.92 -39.43
CA TYR A 259 7.74 34.28 -38.47
C TYR A 259 7.69 32.75 -38.62
N SER A 260 7.93 32.24 -39.83
CA SER A 260 8.11 30.81 -40.15
C SER A 260 9.20 30.16 -39.29
N ALA A 261 10.38 30.79 -39.24
CA ALA A 261 11.54 30.31 -38.49
C ALA A 261 11.33 30.37 -36.98
N VAL A 262 10.67 31.42 -36.46
CA VAL A 262 10.36 31.56 -35.02
C VAL A 262 9.42 30.44 -34.55
N MET A 263 8.41 30.08 -35.36
CA MET A 263 7.41 29.07 -34.98
C MET A 263 7.89 27.62 -35.19
N SER A 264 8.96 27.39 -35.95
CA SER A 264 9.48 26.05 -36.28
C SER A 264 9.65 25.10 -35.08
N PRO A 265 10.25 25.51 -33.93
CA PRO A 265 10.41 24.62 -32.77
C PRO A 265 9.07 24.16 -32.17
N VAL A 266 8.01 24.97 -32.28
CA VAL A 266 6.66 24.62 -31.79
C VAL A 266 6.03 23.54 -32.67
N PHE A 267 6.20 23.62 -34.00
CA PHE A 267 5.72 22.57 -34.91
C PHE A 267 6.43 21.24 -34.68
N VAL A 268 7.75 21.25 -34.48
CA VAL A 268 8.53 20.04 -34.11
C VAL A 268 8.04 19.46 -32.77
N LEU A 269 7.82 20.31 -31.76
CA LEU A 269 7.32 19.90 -30.46
C LEU A 269 5.90 19.30 -30.54
N LEU A 270 5.01 19.86 -31.37
CA LEU A 270 3.67 19.31 -31.63
C LEU A 270 3.74 17.91 -32.28
N GLN A 271 4.60 17.74 -33.29
CA GLN A 271 4.80 16.45 -33.97
C GLN A 271 5.35 15.39 -33.02
N LEU A 272 6.30 15.74 -32.16
CA LEU A 272 6.80 14.84 -31.13
C LEU A 272 5.67 14.38 -30.19
N ILE A 273 4.88 15.32 -29.65
CA ILE A 273 3.75 15.00 -28.75
C ILE A 273 2.76 14.06 -29.43
N LEU A 274 2.44 14.29 -30.72
CA LEU A 274 1.56 13.43 -31.50
C LEU A 274 2.10 11.99 -31.61
N ILE A 275 3.37 11.82 -32.00
CA ILE A 275 4.02 10.50 -32.10
C ILE A 275 3.95 9.76 -30.76
N ARG A 276 4.18 10.45 -29.65
CA ARG A 276 4.10 9.86 -28.31
C ARG A 276 2.68 9.47 -27.93
N ALA A 277 1.68 10.28 -28.27
CA ALA A 277 0.27 9.96 -28.01
C ALA A 277 -0.15 8.68 -28.76
N CYS A 278 0.29 8.51 -30.01
CA CYS A 278 0.03 7.31 -30.81
C CYS A 278 0.74 6.04 -30.31
N HIS A 279 1.86 6.16 -29.58
CA HIS A 279 2.59 5.01 -29.01
C HIS A 279 2.02 4.58 -27.63
N PHE A 280 1.17 5.37 -27.00
CA PHE A 280 0.68 5.10 -25.64
C PHE A 280 -0.67 4.37 -25.59
N ASN A 281 -1.10 3.78 -26.72
CA ASN A 281 -2.40 3.16 -26.93
C ASN A 281 -2.25 1.86 -27.73
#